data_AF-A0A0G3GR07-F1
#
_entry.id   AF-A0A0G3GR07-F1
#
_cell.length_a   1.000
_cell.length_b   1.000
_cell.length_c   1.000
_cell.angle_alpha   90.00
_cell.angle_beta   90.00
_cell.angle_gamma   90.00
#
_symmetry.space_group_name_H-M   'P 1'
#
loop_
_entity.id
_entity.type
_entity.pdbx_description
1 polymer ?
#
loop_
_entity_poly.entity_id
_entity_poly.type
_entity_poly.pdbx_seq_one_letter_code
_entity_poly.pdbx_strand_id
1 'polypeptide(L)'
;MVELRVTLDFVRGNWYILLGPGYFRTFPRSGHLTSSDPLSPSQRQRRWILSFLIRVNVVFQREGRMMTAVTSLHALLDDDHRAATVAGLTELVNSTVSQQSGLTGLTLKGGLAAACKFDRQAVAKGLDLAFPDIVKAMETYWKTYQASVDCCFGMHLENDRQGVAGKLMTILDRHIENVDVPAMDKVYSACRAKGMRVLEGHVGEFGNLLEENLPAQTTDTVA
;
A
#
# COMPACT_ATOMS: atom_id res chain seq x y z
N MET A 1 -4.37 -24.99 -15.57
CA MET A 1 -4.38 -23.64 -16.17
C MET A 1 -5.50 -23.61 -17.19
N VAL A 2 -6.64 -22.97 -16.89
CA VAL A 2 -7.79 -22.89 -17.82
C VAL A 2 -7.67 -21.55 -18.56
N GLU A 3 -7.43 -21.60 -19.87
CA GLU A 3 -7.33 -20.41 -20.72
C GLU A 3 -8.75 -19.85 -20.94
N LEU A 4 -9.14 -18.83 -20.18
CA LEU A 4 -10.44 -18.18 -20.36
C LEU A 4 -10.37 -17.23 -21.57
N ARG A 5 -10.95 -17.64 -22.70
CA ARG A 5 -11.09 -16.78 -23.89
C ARG A 5 -12.28 -15.85 -23.70
N VAL A 6 -12.02 -14.54 -23.71
CA VAL A 6 -13.05 -13.51 -23.77
C VAL A 6 -13.27 -13.16 -25.24
N THR A 7 -14.48 -13.37 -25.76
CA THR A 7 -14.84 -12.99 -27.13
C THR A 7 -16.00 -12.00 -27.09
N LEU A 8 -15.82 -10.88 -27.80
CA LEU A 8 -16.85 -9.86 -27.99
C LEU A 8 -17.59 -10.17 -29.29
N ASP A 9 -18.90 -10.33 -29.21
CA ASP A 9 -19.76 -10.59 -30.35
C ASP A 9 -20.85 -9.53 -30.47
N PHE A 10 -21.24 -9.19 -31.70
CA PHE A 10 -22.26 -8.20 -31.98
C PHE A 10 -23.40 -8.86 -32.76
N VAL A 11 -24.51 -9.13 -32.07
CA VAL A 11 -25.64 -9.86 -32.63
C VAL A 11 -26.90 -9.03 -32.48
N ARG A 12 -27.58 -8.74 -33.60
CA ARG A 12 -28.88 -8.03 -33.64
C ARG A 12 -28.91 -6.69 -32.88
N GLY A 13 -27.86 -5.89 -33.01
CA GLY A 13 -27.81 -4.56 -32.39
C GLY A 13 -27.38 -4.54 -30.92
N ASN A 14 -27.11 -5.70 -30.33
CA ASN A 14 -26.65 -5.85 -28.96
C ASN A 14 -25.24 -6.45 -28.91
N TRP A 15 -24.44 -5.97 -27.96
CA TRP A 15 -23.12 -6.51 -27.67
C TRP A 15 -23.23 -7.65 -26.66
N TYR A 16 -22.50 -8.73 -26.93
CA TYR A 16 -22.40 -9.91 -26.08
C TYR A 16 -20.94 -10.12 -25.69
N ILE A 17 -20.73 -10.54 -24.45
CA ILE A 17 -19.42 -10.97 -23.96
C ILE A 17 -19.58 -12.43 -23.59
N LEU A 18 -18.77 -13.27 -24.22
CA LEU A 18 -18.70 -14.70 -23.92
C LEU A 18 -17.54 -14.92 -22.96
N LEU A 19 -17.86 -15.37 -21.75
CA LEU A 19 -16.90 -15.78 -20.72
C LEU A 19 -17.00 -17.29 -20.55
N GLY A 20 -16.21 -18.04 -21.31
CA GLY A 20 -16.24 -19.50 -21.27
C GLY A 20 -17.59 -20.12 -21.67
N PRO A 21 -17.78 -21.44 -21.50
CA PRO A 21 -18.98 -22.13 -21.94
C PRO A 21 -20.13 -21.88 -20.95
N GLY A 22 -20.94 -20.84 -21.18
CA GLY A 22 -22.33 -20.84 -20.68
C GLY A 22 -22.90 -19.55 -20.08
N TYR A 23 -22.18 -18.44 -19.97
CA TYR A 23 -22.73 -17.22 -19.36
C TYR A 23 -23.03 -16.11 -20.37
N PHE A 24 -24.28 -15.67 -20.42
CA PHE A 24 -24.76 -14.56 -21.23
C PHE A 24 -25.28 -13.44 -20.34
N ARG A 25 -24.84 -12.19 -20.55
CA ARG A 25 -25.47 -10.99 -19.99
C ARG A 25 -25.78 -10.01 -21.10
N THR A 26 -27.04 -9.65 -21.26
CA THR A 26 -27.51 -8.64 -22.22
C THR A 26 -27.46 -7.25 -21.59
N PHE A 27 -27.01 -6.22 -22.32
CA PHE A 27 -27.15 -4.83 -21.88
C PHE A 27 -27.98 -4.02 -22.89
N PRO A 28 -28.97 -3.24 -22.42
CA PRO A 28 -29.81 -2.44 -23.30
C PRO A 28 -29.08 -1.21 -23.84
N ARG A 29 -29.56 -0.76 -25.00
CA ARG A 29 -29.13 0.41 -25.76
C ARG A 29 -29.12 1.68 -24.90
N SER A 30 -27.93 2.18 -24.58
CA SER A 30 -27.59 3.57 -24.20
C SER A 30 -28.70 4.34 -23.47
N GLY A 31 -28.74 4.23 -22.14
CA GLY A 31 -29.45 5.21 -21.31
C GLY A 31 -28.76 6.57 -21.38
N HIS A 32 -29.54 7.59 -21.77
CA HIS A 32 -29.30 9.05 -21.68
C HIS A 32 -27.86 9.53 -21.41
N LEU A 33 -27.20 10.04 -22.45
CA LEU A 33 -26.02 10.89 -22.34
C LEU A 33 -26.29 12.17 -23.13
N THR A 34 -26.20 13.31 -22.44
CA THR A 34 -26.53 14.65 -22.94
C THR A 34 -25.59 15.09 -24.06
N SER A 35 -26.15 15.82 -25.03
CA SER A 35 -25.59 16.25 -26.32
C SER A 35 -24.32 17.14 -26.29
N SER A 36 -23.70 17.37 -25.14
CA SER A 36 -22.61 18.34 -24.95
C SER A 36 -21.20 17.76 -25.02
N ASP A 37 -21.03 16.48 -25.36
CA ASP A 37 -19.71 15.84 -25.46
C ASP A 37 -19.12 15.94 -26.88
N PRO A 38 -17.94 16.57 -27.10
CA PRO A 38 -17.37 16.88 -28.43
C PRO A 38 -16.81 15.67 -29.19
N LEU A 39 -16.92 14.47 -28.65
CA LEU A 39 -16.35 13.25 -29.23
C LEU A 39 -17.27 12.66 -30.31
N SER A 40 -16.72 12.16 -31.41
CA SER A 40 -17.51 11.46 -32.42
C SER A 40 -18.11 10.16 -31.86
N PRO A 41 -19.22 9.63 -32.41
CA PRO A 41 -19.84 8.38 -31.95
C PRO A 41 -18.85 7.20 -31.86
N SER A 42 -17.90 7.11 -32.80
CA SER A 42 -16.85 6.07 -32.80
C SER A 42 -15.79 6.28 -31.72
N GLN A 43 -15.45 7.53 -31.38
CA GLN A 43 -14.52 7.85 -30.30
C GLN A 43 -15.12 7.60 -28.92
N ARG A 44 -16.41 7.92 -28.73
CA ARG A 44 -17.14 7.58 -27.50
C ARG A 44 -17.22 6.07 -27.28
N GLN A 45 -17.47 5.31 -28.33
CA GLN A 45 -17.48 3.85 -28.29
C GLN A 45 -16.12 3.28 -27.91
N ARG A 46 -15.03 3.78 -28.51
CA ARG A 46 -13.66 3.37 -28.16
C ARG A 46 -13.32 3.68 -26.71
N ARG A 47 -13.65 4.88 -26.23
CA ARG A 47 -13.41 5.29 -24.84
C ARG A 47 -14.21 4.45 -23.83
N TRP A 48 -15.45 4.09 -24.18
CA TRP A 48 -16.29 3.19 -23.37
C TRP A 48 -15.70 1.77 -23.33
N ILE A 49 -15.33 1.20 -24.48
CA ILE A 49 -14.70 -0.13 -24.56
C ILE A 49 -13.40 -0.16 -23.74
N LEU A 50 -12.53 0.85 -23.87
CA LEU A 50 -11.31 0.96 -23.08
C LEU A 50 -11.61 1.05 -21.57
N SER A 51 -12.55 1.89 -21.16
CA SER A 51 -12.94 2.04 -19.74
C SER A 51 -13.52 0.75 -19.17
N PHE A 52 -14.27 0.01 -20.00
CA PHE A 52 -14.86 -1.27 -19.64
C PHE A 52 -13.80 -2.37 -19.54
N LEU A 53 -12.90 -2.50 -20.52
CA LEU A 53 -11.80 -3.46 -20.50
C LEU A 53 -10.88 -3.21 -19.31
N ILE A 54 -10.61 -1.95 -18.96
CA ILE A 54 -9.85 -1.61 -17.75
C ILE A 54 -10.59 -2.08 -16.50
N ARG A 55 -11.90 -1.79 -16.36
CA ARG A 55 -12.68 -2.25 -15.19
C ARG A 55 -12.78 -3.76 -15.10
N VAL A 56 -13.00 -4.46 -16.21
CA VAL A 56 -13.09 -5.93 -16.24
C VAL A 56 -11.74 -6.55 -15.94
N ASN A 57 -10.65 -6.04 -16.51
CA ASN A 57 -9.31 -6.51 -16.19
C ASN A 57 -8.98 -6.29 -14.71
N VAL A 58 -9.33 -5.13 -14.13
CA VAL A 58 -9.14 -4.85 -12.70
C VAL A 58 -9.98 -5.80 -11.82
N VAL A 59 -11.25 -6.04 -12.15
CA VAL A 59 -12.12 -6.96 -11.39
C VAL A 59 -11.66 -8.42 -11.51
N PHE A 60 -11.22 -8.85 -12.69
CA PHE A 60 -10.76 -10.22 -12.92
C PHE A 60 -9.39 -10.49 -12.27
N GLN A 61 -8.46 -9.54 -12.32
CA GLN A 61 -7.22 -9.58 -11.55
C GLN A 61 -7.51 -9.62 -10.04
N ARG A 62 -8.60 -8.96 -9.59
CA ARG A 62 -9.06 -8.99 -8.20
C ARG A 62 -9.65 -10.35 -7.82
N GLU A 63 -10.45 -10.99 -8.66
CA GLU A 63 -10.98 -12.35 -8.38
C GLU A 63 -9.86 -13.40 -8.31
N GLY A 64 -8.83 -13.30 -9.15
CA GLY A 64 -7.61 -14.11 -9.03
C GLY A 64 -6.84 -13.86 -7.71
N ARG A 65 -6.81 -12.62 -7.22
CA ARG A 65 -6.23 -12.24 -5.93
C ARG A 65 -7.13 -12.59 -4.73
N MET A 66 -8.45 -12.66 -4.89
CA MET A 66 -9.39 -13.02 -3.83
C MET A 66 -9.31 -14.50 -3.44
N MET A 67 -8.82 -15.35 -4.35
CA MET A 67 -8.47 -16.74 -4.01
C MET A 67 -7.16 -16.84 -3.20
N THR A 68 -6.44 -15.72 -3.02
CA THR A 68 -5.15 -15.64 -2.31
C THR A 68 -4.99 -14.36 -1.45
N ALA A 69 -6.05 -13.88 -0.80
CA ALA A 69 -5.97 -12.62 -0.03
C ALA A 69 -5.39 -12.85 1.38
N VAL A 70 -4.17 -12.36 1.65
CA VAL A 70 -3.57 -12.43 3.00
C VAL A 70 -4.40 -11.51 3.86
N THR A 71 -5.22 -12.10 4.73
CA THR A 71 -6.31 -11.37 5.37
C THR A 71 -5.80 -10.47 6.50
N SER A 72 -4.53 -10.60 6.87
CA SER A 72 -3.92 -9.94 8.02
C SER A 72 -2.42 -9.64 7.79
N LEU A 73 -2.00 -8.46 8.23
CA LEU A 73 -0.59 -8.06 8.28
C LEU A 73 0.20 -8.81 9.37
N HIS A 74 -0.44 -9.53 10.29
CA HIS A 74 0.26 -10.31 11.32
C HIS A 74 1.23 -11.35 10.73
N ALA A 75 1.03 -11.79 9.49
CA ALA A 75 1.97 -12.66 8.78
C ALA A 75 3.36 -12.02 8.59
N LEU A 76 3.47 -10.68 8.67
CA LEU A 76 4.76 -10.00 8.66
C LEU A 76 5.56 -10.21 9.95
N LEU A 77 4.94 -10.70 11.03
CA LEU A 77 5.62 -10.94 12.30
C LEU A 77 6.40 -12.26 12.33
N ASP A 78 6.21 -13.12 11.34
CA ASP A 78 7.00 -14.33 11.15
C ASP A 78 8.46 -13.97 10.82
N ASP A 79 9.43 -14.70 11.39
CA ASP A 79 10.85 -14.29 11.42
C ASP A 79 11.42 -13.88 10.05
N ASP A 80 11.15 -14.65 8.99
CA ASP A 80 11.66 -14.36 7.64
C ASP A 80 11.06 -13.07 7.05
N HIS A 81 9.75 -12.87 7.22
CA HIS A 81 9.04 -11.68 6.72
C HIS A 81 9.33 -10.45 7.56
N ARG A 82 9.48 -10.63 8.87
CA ARG A 82 9.83 -9.56 9.81
C ARG A 82 11.20 -9.00 9.50
N ALA A 83 12.20 -9.86 9.34
CA ALA A 83 13.57 -9.44 9.03
C ALA A 83 13.64 -8.67 7.70
N ALA A 84 12.97 -9.16 6.65
CA ALA A 84 12.91 -8.51 5.35
C ALA A 84 12.19 -7.15 5.41
N THR A 85 11.06 -7.09 6.11
CA THR A 85 10.28 -5.86 6.27
C THR A 85 11.06 -4.81 7.06
N VAL A 86 11.67 -5.19 8.19
CA VAL A 86 12.48 -4.27 9.01
C VAL A 86 13.69 -3.76 8.22
N ALA A 87 14.35 -4.61 7.43
CA ALA A 87 15.44 -4.19 6.57
C ALA A 87 14.97 -3.17 5.51
N GLY A 88 13.85 -3.43 4.85
CA GLY A 88 13.26 -2.51 3.88
C GLY A 88 12.88 -1.17 4.50
N LEU A 89 12.22 -1.18 5.67
CA LEU A 89 11.86 0.03 6.41
C LEU A 89 13.09 0.82 6.87
N THR A 90 14.16 0.11 7.26
CA THR A 90 15.44 0.74 7.64
C THR A 90 16.05 1.47 6.44
N GLU A 91 16.04 0.85 5.27
CA GLU A 91 16.53 1.47 4.05
C GLU A 91 15.69 2.69 3.65
N LEU A 92 14.35 2.58 3.76
CA LEU A 92 13.44 3.70 3.53
C LEU A 92 13.78 4.89 4.44
N VAL A 93 13.95 4.66 5.76
CA VAL A 93 14.34 5.71 6.70
C VAL A 93 15.67 6.35 6.32
N ASN A 94 16.70 5.54 6.04
CA ASN A 94 18.04 6.03 5.69
C ASN A 94 18.01 6.86 4.40
N SER A 95 17.36 6.34 3.36
CA SER A 95 17.23 7.01 2.07
C SER A 95 16.48 8.33 2.23
N THR A 96 15.31 8.33 2.87
CA THR A 96 14.50 9.52 3.11
C THR A 96 15.28 10.60 3.88
N VAL A 97 15.98 10.23 4.96
CA VAL A 97 16.80 11.16 5.74
C VAL A 97 17.96 11.70 4.91
N SER A 98 18.61 10.86 4.10
CA SER A 98 19.73 11.26 3.23
C SER A 98 19.33 12.32 2.19
N GLN A 99 18.09 12.24 1.68
CA GLN A 99 17.54 13.16 0.69
C GLN A 99 17.10 14.50 1.29
N GLN A 100 16.89 14.57 2.62
CA GLN A 100 16.50 15.82 3.27
C GLN A 100 17.61 16.88 3.17
N SER A 101 17.21 18.11 2.86
CA SER A 101 18.10 19.27 2.73
C SER A 101 17.69 20.39 3.71
N GLY A 102 18.50 21.44 3.75
CA GLY A 102 18.28 22.60 4.64
C GLY A 102 18.32 22.25 6.13
N LEU A 103 17.65 23.07 6.94
CA LEU A 103 17.65 22.92 8.40
C LEU A 103 17.01 21.60 8.86
N THR A 104 15.97 21.13 8.16
CA THR A 104 15.34 19.82 8.44
C THR A 104 16.34 18.68 8.20
N GLY A 105 17.07 18.72 7.08
CA GLY A 105 18.10 17.74 6.78
C GLY A 105 19.22 17.73 7.82
N LEU A 106 19.67 18.90 8.29
CA LEU A 106 20.69 19.00 9.32
C LEU A 106 20.24 18.33 10.64
N THR A 107 19.00 18.59 11.07
CA THR A 107 18.45 17.98 12.29
C THR A 107 18.32 16.47 12.16
N LEU A 108 17.71 15.98 11.07
CA LEU A 108 17.44 14.55 10.90
C LEU A 108 18.73 13.75 10.65
N LYS A 109 19.63 14.24 9.79
CA LYS A 109 20.93 13.60 9.54
C LYS A 109 21.80 13.63 10.80
N GLY A 110 21.80 14.75 11.53
CA GLY A 110 22.52 14.89 12.79
C GLY A 110 21.99 13.95 13.87
N GLY A 111 20.67 13.83 14.01
CA GLY A 111 20.03 12.90 14.94
C GLY A 111 20.31 11.44 14.60
N LEU A 112 20.16 11.07 13.32
CA LEU A 112 20.50 9.72 12.84
C LEU A 112 21.98 9.39 13.08
N ALA A 113 22.89 10.31 12.76
CA ALA A 113 24.32 10.12 13.03
C ALA A 113 24.61 9.98 14.52
N ALA A 114 23.90 10.71 15.39
CA ALA A 114 24.02 10.58 16.83
C ALA A 114 23.55 9.20 17.30
N ALA A 115 22.39 8.71 16.84
CA ALA A 115 21.91 7.36 17.16
C ALA A 115 22.92 6.29 16.71
N CYS A 116 23.43 6.41 15.48
CA CYS A 116 24.44 5.48 14.93
C CYS A 116 25.78 5.49 15.66
N LYS A 117 26.11 6.55 16.42
CA LYS A 117 27.31 6.57 17.28
C LYS A 117 27.16 5.65 18.49
N PHE A 118 25.95 5.50 19.02
CA PHE A 118 25.67 4.57 20.12
C PHE A 118 25.56 3.13 19.60
N ASP A 119 24.84 2.95 18.49
CA ASP A 119 24.70 1.67 17.84
C ASP A 119 24.48 1.86 16.33
N ARG A 120 25.36 1.29 15.50
CA ARG A 120 25.22 1.36 14.04
C ARG A 120 23.94 0.70 13.51
N GLN A 121 23.31 -0.16 14.31
CA GLN A 121 22.02 -0.79 14.02
C GLN A 121 20.84 -0.14 14.75
N ALA A 122 21.01 1.05 15.35
CA ALA A 122 19.97 1.71 16.15
C ALA A 122 18.62 1.82 15.43
N VAL A 123 18.61 2.17 14.13
CA VAL A 123 17.37 2.27 13.34
C VAL A 123 16.71 0.91 13.17
N ALA A 124 17.47 -0.11 12.74
CA ALA A 124 16.95 -1.45 12.52
C ALA A 124 16.41 -2.07 13.82
N LYS A 125 17.14 -1.92 14.93
CA LYS A 125 16.69 -2.39 16.25
C LYS A 125 15.46 -1.65 16.74
N GLY A 126 15.42 -0.31 16.58
CA GLY A 126 14.27 0.50 16.96
C GLY A 126 13.02 0.13 16.16
N LEU A 127 13.16 -0.06 14.84
CA LEU A 127 12.08 -0.53 13.98
C LEU A 127 11.64 -1.94 14.37
N ASP A 128 12.58 -2.88 14.58
CA ASP A 128 12.26 -4.25 14.96
C ASP A 128 11.49 -4.33 16.28
N LEU A 129 11.90 -3.54 17.28
CA LEU A 129 11.23 -3.42 18.57
C LEU A 129 9.81 -2.84 18.42
N ALA A 130 9.63 -1.81 17.61
CA ALA A 130 8.34 -1.17 17.37
C ALA A 130 7.43 -1.95 16.40
N PHE A 131 7.98 -2.89 15.64
CA PHE A 131 7.30 -3.53 14.52
C PHE A 131 5.99 -4.24 14.89
N PRO A 132 5.90 -5.00 16.00
CA PRO A 132 4.63 -5.61 16.41
C PRO A 132 3.51 -4.60 16.66
N ASP A 133 3.83 -3.45 17.27
CA ASP A 133 2.88 -2.37 17.48
C ASP A 133 2.49 -1.67 16.16
N ILE A 134 3.44 -1.52 15.24
CA ILE A 134 3.21 -0.95 13.90
C ILE A 134 2.23 -1.83 13.13
N VAL A 135 2.49 -3.14 13.03
CA VAL A 135 1.61 -4.11 12.36
C VAL A 135 0.21 -4.05 12.96
N LYS A 136 0.11 -4.11 14.30
CA LYS A 136 -1.16 -4.02 15.02
C LYS A 136 -1.93 -2.73 14.71
N ALA A 137 -1.26 -1.59 14.60
CA ALA A 137 -1.91 -0.32 14.27
C ALA A 137 -2.38 -0.26 12.81
N MET A 138 -1.67 -0.91 11.90
CA MET A 138 -1.97 -0.93 10.47
C MET A 138 -3.08 -1.93 10.10
N GLU A 139 -3.37 -2.92 10.94
CA GLU A 139 -4.44 -3.90 10.73
C GLU A 139 -5.80 -3.30 10.37
N THR A 140 -6.20 -2.21 11.04
CA THR A 140 -7.48 -1.56 10.72
C THR A 140 -7.47 -0.97 9.31
N TYR A 141 -6.37 -0.32 8.91
CA TYR A 141 -6.21 0.20 7.56
C TYR A 141 -6.13 -0.93 6.52
N TRP A 142 -5.50 -2.06 6.87
CA TRP A 142 -5.42 -3.22 5.99
C TRP A 142 -6.81 -3.80 5.69
N LYS A 143 -7.67 -3.89 6.72
CA LYS A 143 -9.06 -4.37 6.55
C LYS A 143 -9.88 -3.44 5.67
N THR A 144 -9.74 -2.13 5.83
CA THR A 144 -10.44 -1.15 4.99
C THR A 144 -9.89 -1.13 3.57
N TYR A 145 -8.59 -1.31 3.40
CA TYR A 145 -7.92 -1.47 2.10
C TYR A 145 -8.47 -2.67 1.33
N GLN A 146 -8.60 -3.84 1.96
CA GLN A 146 -9.15 -5.04 1.29
C GLN A 146 -10.56 -4.82 0.71
N ALA A 147 -11.35 -3.95 1.36
CA ALA A 147 -12.68 -3.55 0.90
C ALA A 147 -12.67 -2.36 -0.08
N SER A 148 -11.54 -1.66 -0.24
CA SER A 148 -11.45 -0.46 -1.06
C SER A 148 -11.29 -0.76 -2.55
N VAL A 149 -11.18 0.29 -3.36
CA VAL A 149 -10.87 0.24 -4.80
C VAL A 149 -9.45 0.75 -5.09
N ASP A 150 -8.66 1.01 -4.06
CA ASP A 150 -7.28 1.48 -4.19
C ASP A 150 -6.41 0.38 -4.79
N CYS A 151 -5.42 0.75 -5.61
CA CYS A 151 -4.61 -0.24 -6.33
C CYS A 151 -3.59 -0.97 -5.44
N CYS A 152 -3.15 -0.34 -4.35
CA CYS A 152 -2.19 -0.85 -3.39
C CYS A 152 -2.44 -0.25 -2.00
N PHE A 153 -1.88 -0.87 -0.97
CA PHE A 153 -2.04 -0.46 0.40
C PHE A 153 -1.43 0.92 0.67
N GLY A 154 -0.29 1.24 0.05
CA GLY A 154 0.30 2.58 0.13
C GLY A 154 -0.67 3.68 -0.32
N MET A 155 -1.36 3.48 -1.45
CA MET A 155 -2.37 4.43 -1.93
C MET A 155 -3.53 4.56 -0.94
N HIS A 156 -3.93 3.45 -0.30
CA HIS A 156 -4.96 3.50 0.73
C HIS A 156 -4.54 4.33 1.95
N LEU A 157 -3.30 4.16 2.42
CA LEU A 157 -2.78 4.91 3.57
C LEU A 157 -2.65 6.41 3.28
N GLU A 158 -2.34 6.80 2.03
CA GLU A 158 -2.26 8.21 1.63
C GLU A 158 -3.59 8.97 1.80
N ASN A 159 -4.73 8.27 1.73
CA ASN A 159 -6.04 8.88 1.97
C ASN A 159 -6.20 9.41 3.41
N ASP A 160 -5.40 8.92 4.37
CA ASP A 160 -5.35 9.36 5.77
C ASP A 160 -3.90 9.54 6.24
N ARG A 161 -3.04 10.14 5.41
CA ARG A 161 -1.60 10.28 5.70
C ARG A 161 -1.28 10.88 7.07
N GLN A 162 -2.06 11.86 7.51
CA GLN A 162 -1.87 12.53 8.81
C GLN A 162 -2.25 11.60 9.97
N GLY A 163 -3.36 10.87 9.86
CA GLY A 163 -3.78 9.89 10.86
C GLY A 163 -2.79 8.74 10.97
N VAL A 164 -2.32 8.23 9.84
CA VAL A 164 -1.30 7.15 9.78
C VAL A 164 0.02 7.62 10.39
N ALA A 165 0.56 8.75 9.95
CA ALA A 165 1.80 9.29 10.50
C ALA A 165 1.69 9.58 12.01
N GLY A 166 0.56 10.12 12.46
CA GLY A 166 0.30 10.36 13.88
C GLY A 166 0.29 9.08 14.73
N LYS A 167 -0.32 8.00 14.23
CA LYS A 167 -0.31 6.69 14.88
C LYS A 167 1.10 6.11 14.97
N LEU A 168 1.86 6.16 13.88
CA LEU A 168 3.25 5.71 13.85
C LEU A 168 4.11 6.51 14.83
N MET A 169 3.97 7.84 14.86
CA MET A 169 4.68 8.69 15.84
C MET A 169 4.30 8.34 17.28
N THR A 170 3.03 8.07 17.57
CA THR A 170 2.58 7.65 18.90
C THR A 170 3.19 6.31 19.33
N ILE A 171 3.41 5.38 18.38
CA ILE A 171 4.11 4.14 18.67
C ILE A 171 5.58 4.45 19.00
N LEU A 172 6.26 5.24 18.17
CA LEU A 172 7.65 5.62 18.41
C LEU A 172 7.83 6.39 19.72
N ASP A 173 6.89 7.29 20.07
CA ASP A 173 6.86 8.05 21.32
C ASP A 173 6.83 7.06 22.53
N ARG A 174 5.98 6.02 22.48
CA ARG A 174 5.96 4.98 23.55
C ARG A 174 7.25 4.17 23.64
N HIS A 175 7.88 3.88 22.50
CA HIS A 175 9.11 3.09 22.49
C HIS A 175 10.30 3.89 23.03
N ILE A 176 10.42 5.18 22.71
CA ILE A 176 11.50 6.01 23.26
C ILE A 176 11.36 6.27 24.76
N GLU A 177 10.12 6.40 25.28
CA GLU A 177 9.85 6.55 26.72
C GLU A 177 10.37 5.37 27.55
N ASN A 178 10.52 4.19 26.93
CA ASN A 178 11.03 2.98 27.57
C ASN A 178 12.56 2.79 27.37
N VAL A 179 13.24 3.68 26.66
CA VAL A 179 14.69 3.62 26.44
C VAL A 179 15.42 4.39 27.55
N ASP A 180 16.18 3.68 28.39
CA ASP A 180 17.00 4.27 29.46
C ASP A 180 18.33 4.85 28.94
N VAL A 181 18.24 5.74 27.95
CA VAL A 181 19.41 6.46 27.40
C VAL A 181 19.06 7.94 27.26
N PRO A 182 19.39 8.79 28.25
CA PRO A 182 19.01 10.22 28.25
C PRO A 182 19.49 11.01 27.04
N ALA A 183 20.55 10.53 26.36
CA ALA A 183 21.02 11.11 25.12
C ALA A 183 20.05 10.89 23.95
N MET A 184 19.30 9.77 23.94
CA MET A 184 18.33 9.43 22.90
C MET A 184 17.05 10.25 23.01
N ASP A 185 16.59 10.58 24.22
CA ASP A 185 15.42 11.47 24.40
C ASP A 185 15.62 12.83 23.74
N LYS A 186 16.81 13.42 23.89
CA LYS A 186 17.13 14.73 23.29
C LYS A 186 17.20 14.65 21.77
N VAL A 187 17.85 13.60 21.25
CA VAL A 187 17.95 13.36 19.81
C VAL A 187 16.55 13.16 19.22
N TYR A 188 15.75 12.31 19.84
CA TYR A 188 14.39 12.02 19.43
C TYR A 188 13.51 13.28 19.46
N SER A 189 13.47 14.00 20.58
CA SER A 189 12.66 15.22 20.74
C SER A 189 12.97 16.27 19.67
N ALA A 190 14.25 16.47 19.34
CA ALA A 190 14.66 17.40 18.29
C ALA A 190 14.20 16.94 16.89
N CYS A 191 14.16 15.63 16.66
CA CYS A 191 13.77 15.06 15.37
C CYS A 191 12.25 14.88 15.23
N ARG A 192 11.51 14.65 16.32
CA ARG A 192 10.10 14.22 16.37
C ARG A 192 9.18 15.01 15.45
N ALA A 193 9.14 16.34 15.60
CA ALA A 193 8.25 17.21 14.80
C ALA A 193 8.67 17.35 13.32
N LYS A 194 9.94 17.05 13.01
CA LYS A 194 10.46 17.04 11.63
C LYS A 194 10.23 15.68 10.98
N GLY A 195 10.49 14.62 11.73
CA GLY A 195 10.25 13.23 11.37
C GLY A 195 8.79 13.00 11.03
N MET A 196 7.84 13.53 11.82
CA MET A 196 6.40 13.45 11.51
C MET A 196 6.07 14.01 10.12
N ARG A 197 6.55 15.21 9.78
CA ARG A 197 6.32 15.83 8.47
C ARG A 197 6.94 15.06 7.32
N VAL A 198 8.14 14.52 7.54
CA VAL A 198 8.82 13.69 6.55
C VAL A 198 8.10 12.36 6.35
N LEU A 199 7.65 11.75 7.44
CA LEU A 199 6.90 10.49 7.44
C LEU A 199 5.57 10.64 6.71
N GLU A 200 4.81 11.71 6.98
CA GLU A 200 3.60 12.03 6.20
C GLU A 200 3.88 11.96 4.70
N GLY A 201 5.05 12.47 4.26
CA GLY A 201 5.56 12.42 2.88
C GLY A 201 5.72 11.04 2.25
N HIS A 202 5.89 10.00 3.06
CA HIS A 202 6.33 8.67 2.64
C HIS A 202 5.38 7.57 3.15
N VAL A 203 4.17 7.92 3.59
CA VAL A 203 3.18 6.95 4.07
C VAL A 203 2.82 5.94 2.98
N GLY A 204 2.73 6.37 1.72
CA GLY A 204 2.51 5.48 0.59
C GLY A 204 3.62 4.45 0.39
N GLU A 205 4.88 4.88 0.40
CA GLU A 205 6.05 3.98 0.27
C GLU A 205 6.12 2.99 1.43
N PHE A 206 5.85 3.45 2.65
CA PHE A 206 5.72 2.61 3.83
C PHE A 206 4.66 1.52 3.65
N GLY A 207 3.45 1.88 3.19
CA GLY A 207 2.38 0.91 2.98
C GLY A 207 2.68 -0.11 1.89
N ASN A 208 3.28 0.33 0.78
CA ASN A 208 3.69 -0.58 -0.30
C ASN A 208 4.72 -1.60 0.20
N LEU A 209 5.68 -1.16 1.01
CA LEU A 209 6.70 -2.04 1.56
C LEU A 209 6.09 -3.14 2.45
N LEU A 210 5.07 -2.81 3.25
CA LEU A 210 4.34 -3.80 4.03
C LEU A 210 3.63 -4.82 3.12
N GLU A 211 2.96 -4.36 2.07
CA GLU A 211 2.26 -5.23 1.11
C GLU A 211 3.23 -6.14 0.34
N GLU A 212 4.38 -5.62 -0.09
CA GLU A 212 5.40 -6.34 -0.85
C GLU A 212 6.10 -7.45 -0.05
N ASN A 213 6.20 -7.30 1.27
CA ASN A 213 6.84 -8.28 2.14
C ASN A 213 5.88 -9.33 2.71
N LEU A 214 4.59 -9.27 2.38
CA LEU A 214 3.65 -10.32 2.78
C LEU A 214 4.03 -11.65 2.12
N PRO A 215 3.83 -12.79 2.81
CA PRO A 215 4.01 -14.09 2.19
C PRO A 215 3.15 -14.23 0.94
N ALA A 216 3.75 -14.73 -0.13
CA ALA A 216 2.99 -15.25 -1.25
C ALA A 216 2.10 -16.39 -0.74
N GLN A 217 0.81 -16.37 -1.07
CA GLN A 217 -0.05 -17.49 -0.69
C GLN A 217 0.33 -18.72 -1.49
N THR A 218 0.87 -19.73 -0.81
CA THR A 218 0.86 -21.09 -1.31
C THR A 218 -0.59 -21.56 -1.27
N THR A 219 -1.23 -21.62 -2.44
CA THR A 219 -2.49 -22.34 -2.61
C THR A 219 -2.20 -23.81 -2.34
N ASP A 220 -2.33 -24.23 -1.08
CA ASP A 220 -2.35 -25.65 -0.73
C ASP A 220 -3.59 -26.25 -1.40
N THR A 221 -3.36 -26.77 -2.59
CA THR A 221 -4.30 -27.58 -3.34
C THR A 221 -4.43 -28.87 -2.57
N VAL A 222 -5.42 -28.92 -1.67
CA VAL A 222 -5.83 -30.16 -1.01
C VAL A 222 -6.28 -31.11 -2.12
N ALA A 223 -5.52 -32.20 -2.28
CA ALA A 223 -5.75 -33.27 -3.24
C ALA A 223 -6.99 -34.10 -2.89
#